data_AF-Q3LBX7-F1
#
_entry.id   AF-Q3LBX7-F1
#
_cell.length_a   1.000
_cell.length_b   1.000
_cell.length_c   1.000
_cell.angle_alpha   90.00
_cell.angle_beta   90.00
_cell.angle_gamma   90.00
#
_symmetry.space_group_name_H-M   'P 1'
#
loop_
_entity.id
_entity.type
_entity.pdbx_description
1 polymer ?
#
loop_
_entity_poly.entity_id
_entity_poly.type
_entity_poly.pdbx_seq_one_letter_code
_entity_poly.pdbx_strand_id
1 'polypeptide(L)'
;TNQVVKVTYYWQNGTTIDCVVEIVKGTNIKRETYYQDNGEKINYINELDTETGGLIRQNEYRYRNDGTIEAILEFKNYSFINKLVKETRAPKRPKYQ
;
A
#
# COMPACT_ATOMS: atom_id res chain seq x y z
N THR A 1 18.70 16.10 -9.55
CA THR A 1 17.58 15.24 -10.00
C THR A 1 17.29 14.25 -8.89
N ASN A 2 16.06 14.19 -8.37
CA ASN A 2 15.68 13.18 -7.39
C ASN A 2 15.70 11.82 -8.07
N GLN A 3 16.71 11.00 -7.76
CA GLN A 3 16.82 9.64 -8.28
C GLN A 3 15.94 8.72 -7.43
N VAL A 4 15.21 7.82 -8.08
CA VAL A 4 14.43 6.79 -7.38
C VAL A 4 15.06 5.43 -7.69
N VAL A 5 15.29 4.64 -6.64
CA VAL A 5 15.63 3.22 -6.77
C VAL A 5 14.34 2.43 -6.62
N LYS A 6 14.11 1.49 -7.54
CA LYS A 6 12.93 0.62 -7.53
C LYS A 6 13.38 -0.83 -7.55
N VAL A 7 12.85 -1.61 -6.63
CA VAL A 7 13.10 -3.05 -6.51
C VAL A 7 11.75 -3.76 -6.50
N THR A 8 11.63 -4.83 -7.28
CA THR A 8 10.45 -5.68 -7.33
C THR A 8 10.80 -7.05 -6.78
N TYR A 9 10.03 -7.50 -5.80
CA TYR A 9 10.11 -8.83 -5.23
C TYR A 9 8.98 -9.67 -5.79
N TYR A 10 9.31 -10.91 -6.12
CA TYR A 10 8.38 -11.88 -6.68
C TYR A 10 8.19 -13.02 -5.68
N TRP A 11 7.01 -13.63 -5.71
CA TRP A 11 6.75 -14.91 -5.04
C TRP A 11 7.67 -16.00 -5.60
N GLN A 12 7.73 -17.15 -4.91
CA GLN A 12 8.60 -18.28 -5.29
C GLN A 12 8.38 -18.80 -6.73
N ASN A 13 7.22 -18.51 -7.33
CA ASN A 13 6.92 -18.84 -8.72
C ASN A 13 7.68 -17.96 -9.74
N GLY A 14 8.33 -16.88 -9.29
CA GLY A 14 9.14 -15.99 -10.12
C GLY A 14 8.36 -15.04 -11.04
N THR A 15 7.03 -15.09 -11.03
CA THR A 15 6.17 -14.31 -11.94
C THR A 15 5.18 -13.41 -11.21
N THR A 16 4.66 -13.86 -10.07
CA THR A 16 3.69 -13.09 -9.29
C THR A 16 4.44 -12.08 -8.43
N ILE A 17 4.08 -10.80 -8.56
CA ILE A 17 4.66 -9.73 -7.74
C ILE A 17 4.15 -9.89 -6.30
N ASP A 18 5.08 -9.91 -5.36
CA ASP A 18 4.80 -9.88 -3.92
C ASP A 18 4.78 -8.43 -3.42
N CYS A 19 5.91 -7.75 -3.59
CA CYS A 19 6.02 -6.35 -3.20
C CYS A 19 6.92 -5.54 -4.13
N VAL A 20 6.68 -4.24 -4.16
CA VAL A 20 7.49 -3.26 -4.87
C VAL A 20 7.99 -2.24 -3.87
N VAL A 21 9.30 -2.03 -3.84
CA VAL A 21 9.97 -1.07 -2.95
C VAL A 21 10.54 0.08 -3.76
N GLU A 22 10.15 1.30 -3.40
CA GLU A 22 10.64 2.54 -4.00
C GLU A 22 11.35 3.41 -2.95
N ILE A 23 12.60 3.77 -3.20
CA ILE A 23 13.41 4.63 -2.32
C ILE A 23 13.77 5.90 -3.09
N VAL A 24 13.36 7.06 -2.57
CA VAL A 24 13.67 8.36 -3.17
C VAL A 24 14.98 8.85 -2.58
N LYS A 25 16.04 8.92 -3.39
CA LYS A 25 17.34 9.41 -2.91
C LYS A 25 17.23 10.86 -2.45
N GLY A 26 17.85 11.16 -1.31
CA GLY A 26 17.83 12.49 -0.71
C GLY A 26 16.61 12.75 0.19
N THR A 27 15.77 11.74 0.42
CA THR A 27 14.73 11.77 1.46
C THR A 27 14.90 10.58 2.39
N ASN A 28 14.31 10.67 3.58
CA ASN A 28 14.27 9.57 4.54
C ASN A 28 13.03 8.68 4.35
N ILE A 29 12.48 8.62 3.14
CA ILE A 29 11.20 7.93 2.87
C ILE A 29 11.41 6.76 1.91
N LYS A 30 10.95 5.60 2.35
CA LYS A 30 10.77 4.39 1.54
C LYS A 30 9.28 4.09 1.41
N ARG A 31 8.85 3.72 0.22
CA ARG A 31 7.50 3.22 -0.05
C ARG A 31 7.55 1.73 -0.39
N GLU A 32 6.68 0.96 0.24
CA GLU A 32 6.51 -0.47 -0.02
C GLU A 32 5.07 -0.72 -0.42
N THR A 33 4.86 -1.23 -1.62
CA THR A 33 3.54 -1.62 -2.14
C THR A 33 3.45 -3.12 -2.11
N TYR A 34 2.54 -3.66 -1.28
CA TYR A 34 2.30 -5.09 -1.15
C TYR A 34 1.06 -5.47 -1.95
N TYR A 35 1.14 -6.57 -2.69
CA TYR A 35 0.07 -7.07 -3.53
C TYR A 35 -0.67 -8.23 -2.84
N GLN A 36 -1.89 -8.52 -3.29
CA GLN A 36 -2.61 -9.73 -2.92
C GLN A 36 -1.92 -10.96 -3.51
N ASP A 37 -2.26 -12.17 -3.05
CA ASP A 37 -1.61 -13.42 -3.44
C ASP A 37 -1.57 -13.70 -4.96
N ASN A 38 -2.47 -13.06 -5.73
CA ASN A 38 -2.49 -13.16 -7.19
C ASN A 38 -1.62 -12.11 -7.91
N GLY A 39 -1.04 -11.15 -7.17
CA GLY A 39 -0.18 -10.08 -7.69
C GLY A 39 -0.91 -8.97 -8.47
N GLU A 40 -2.23 -9.04 -8.61
CA GLU A 40 -2.99 -8.11 -9.48
C GLU A 40 -3.44 -6.84 -8.76
N LYS A 41 -3.73 -6.96 -7.47
CA LYS A 41 -4.30 -5.88 -6.65
C LYS A 41 -3.38 -5.56 -5.49
N ILE A 42 -3.34 -4.28 -5.14
CA ILE A 42 -2.60 -3.81 -3.97
C ILE A 42 -3.39 -4.22 -2.73
N ASN A 43 -2.72 -4.81 -1.74
CA ASN A 43 -3.29 -5.03 -0.43
C ASN A 43 -3.14 -3.76 0.42
N TYR A 44 -1.90 -3.29 0.56
CA TYR A 44 -1.59 -2.03 1.25
C TYR A 44 -0.30 -1.39 0.75
N ILE A 45 -0.14 -0.11 1.05
CA ILE A 45 1.08 0.66 0.81
C ILE A 45 1.59 1.21 2.14
N ASN A 46 2.84 0.93 2.47
CA ASN A 46 3.54 1.50 3.61
C ASN A 46 4.46 2.65 3.17
N GLU A 47 4.47 3.71 3.96
CA GLU A 47 5.55 4.70 3.96
C GLU A 47 6.34 4.54 5.25
N LEU A 48 7.64 4.32 5.09
CA LEU A 48 8.56 4.08 6.19
C LEU A 48 9.66 5.13 6.22
N ASP A 49 10.07 5.47 7.42
CA ASP A 49 11.29 6.21 7.66
C ASP A 49 12.50 5.29 7.39
N THR A 50 13.42 5.70 6.53
CA THR A 50 14.57 4.86 6.15
C THR A 50 15.67 4.80 7.20
N GLU A 51 15.74 5.77 8.11
CA GLU A 51 16.77 5.80 9.16
C GLU A 51 16.38 4.88 10.32
N THR A 52 15.11 4.88 10.69
CA THR A 52 14.59 4.10 11.82
C THR A 52 13.92 2.80 11.41
N GLY A 53 13.52 2.66 10.15
CA GLY A 53 12.65 1.59 9.68
C GLY A 53 11.20 1.69 10.17
N GLY A 54 10.86 2.78 10.88
CA GLY A 54 9.54 2.98 11.47
C GLY A 54 8.47 3.23 10.41
N LEU A 55 7.30 2.61 10.58
CA LEU A 55 6.13 2.92 9.78
C LEU A 55 5.69 4.36 10.09
N ILE A 56 5.44 5.16 9.06
CA ILE A 56 4.92 6.53 9.18
C ILE A 56 3.43 6.54 8.83
N ARG A 57 3.10 5.93 7.69
CA ARG A 57 1.74 5.84 7.15
C ARG A 57 1.50 4.51 6.48
N GLN A 58 0.25 4.07 6.52
CA GLN A 58 -0.21 2.90 5.77
C GLN A 58 -1.53 3.24 5.07
N ASN A 59 -1.65 2.86 3.80
CA ASN A 59 -2.91 2.89 3.07
C ASN A 59 -3.37 1.46 2.79
N GLU A 60 -4.50 1.05 3.33
CA GLU A 60 -5.11 -0.26 3.06
C GLU A 60 -6.19 -0.14 1.98
N TYR A 61 -6.21 -1.09 1.04
CA TYR A 61 -7.17 -1.14 -0.06
C TYR A 61 -8.16 -2.27 0.16
N ARG A 62 -9.44 -1.92 0.35
CA ARG A 62 -10.55 -2.89 0.48
C ARG A 62 -11.29 -3.01 -0.83
N TYR A 63 -11.69 -4.23 -1.17
CA TYR A 63 -12.32 -4.55 -2.44
C TYR A 63 -13.68 -5.19 -2.23
N ARG A 64 -14.60 -4.91 -3.16
CA ARG A 64 -15.86 -5.65 -3.29
C ARG A 64 -15.61 -7.02 -3.93
N ASN A 65 -16.63 -7.88 -3.88
CA ASN A 65 -16.61 -9.20 -4.53
C ASN A 65 -16.35 -9.13 -6.05
N ASP A 66 -16.80 -8.06 -6.71
CA ASP A 66 -16.53 -7.81 -8.13
C ASP A 66 -15.11 -7.31 -8.43
N GLY A 67 -14.29 -7.16 -7.39
CA GLY A 67 -12.91 -6.74 -7.50
C GLY A 67 -12.68 -5.24 -7.58
N THR A 68 -13.71 -4.40 -7.54
CA THR A 68 -13.56 -2.94 -7.47
C THR A 68 -13.24 -2.46 -6.07
N ILE A 69 -12.49 -1.35 -5.95
CA ILE A 69 -12.19 -0.74 -4.65
C ILE A 69 -13.50 -0.32 -3.97
N GLU A 70 -13.70 -0.81 -2.74
CA GLU A 70 -14.77 -0.40 -1.85
C GLU A 70 -14.33 0.79 -1.00
N ALA A 71 -13.14 0.72 -0.42
CA ALA A 71 -12.62 1.73 0.48
C ALA A 71 -11.09 1.77 0.46
N ILE A 72 -10.55 2.97 0.74
CA ILE A 72 -9.14 3.17 1.06
C ILE A 72 -9.08 3.74 2.47
N LEU A 73 -8.32 3.09 3.34
CA LEU A 73 -8.11 3.50 4.73
C LEU A 73 -6.69 4.02 4.90
N GLU A 74 -6.55 5.25 5.37
CA GLU A 74 -5.27 5.85 5.69
C GLU A 74 -5.05 5.80 7.21
N PHE A 75 -3.96 5.14 7.62
CA PHE A 75 -3.50 5.07 8.99
C PHE A 75 -2.22 5.89 9.15
N LYS A 76 -2.14 6.67 10.22
CA LYS A 76 -0.87 7.24 10.70
C LYS A 76 -0.39 6.41 11.87
N ASN A 77 0.89 6.07 11.83
CA ASN A 77 1.55 5.40 12.94
C ASN A 77 2.12 6.44 13.90
N TYR A 78 1.79 6.28 15.18
CA TYR A 78 2.33 7.04 16.29
C TYR A 78 3.04 6.05 17.23
N SER A 79 4.29 5.72 16.88
CA SER A 79 5.14 4.75 17.57
C SER A 79 4.55 3.33 17.61
N PHE A 80 3.67 3.05 18.58
CA PHE A 80 3.07 1.73 18.81
C PHE A 80 1.57 1.66 18.47
N ILE A 81 1.00 2.75 17.93
CA ILE A 81 -0.42 2.82 17.57
C ILE A 81 -0.59 3.21 16.11
N ASN A 82 -1.30 2.37 15.34
CA ASN A 82 -1.85 2.75 14.04
C ASN A 82 -3.23 3.39 14.24
N LYS A 83 -3.37 4.67 13.90
CA LYS A 83 -4.63 5.40 14.02
C LYS A 83 -5.22 5.64 12.64
N LEU A 84 -6.47 5.21 12.42
CA LEU A 84 -7.22 5.57 11.23
C LEU A 84 -7.41 7.10 11.22
N VAL A 85 -6.89 7.76 10.20
CA VAL A 85 -7.00 9.22 10.04
C VAL A 85 -7.93 9.61 8.89
N LYS A 86 -8.15 8.72 7.93
CA LYS A 86 -9.04 8.97 6.81
C LYS A 86 -9.59 7.66 6.26
N GLU A 87 -10.86 7.70 5.89
CA GLU A 87 -11.52 6.65 5.14
C GLU A 87 -12.17 7.26 3.90
N THR A 88 -11.84 6.71 2.73
CA THR A 88 -12.43 7.12 1.45
C THR A 88 -13.20 5.95 0.87
N ARG A 89 -14.54 6.06 0.80
CA ARG A 89 -15.40 4.99 0.27
C ARG A 89 -15.89 5.29 -1.13
N ALA A 90 -15.93 4.28 -1.97
CA ALA A 90 -16.64 4.34 -3.23
C ALA A 90 -18.16 4.41 -2.99
N PRO A 91 -18.94 5.06 -3.88
CA PRO A 91 -20.40 5.13 -3.75
C PRO A 91 -21.03 3.74 -3.65
N LYS A 92 -22.16 3.63 -2.94
CA LYS A 92 -22.97 2.42 -2.96
C LYS A 92 -23.45 2.19 -4.39
N ARG A 93 -23.30 0.97 -4.91
CA ARG A 93 -23.87 0.63 -6.22
C ARG A 93 -25.40 0.62 -6.10
N PRO A 94 -26.13 1.21 -7.07
CA PRO A 94 -27.56 0.99 -7.17
C PRO A 94 -27.81 -0.51 -7.28
N LYS A 95 -28.77 -1.05 -6.53
CA LYS A 95 -29.29 -2.38 -6.81
C LYS A 95 -30.12 -2.25 -8.08
N TYR A 96 -29.56 -2.65 -9.23
CA TYR A 96 -30.37 -2.84 -10.42
C TYR A 96 -31.28 -4.05 -10.16
N GLN A 97 -32.59 -3.80 -10.09
CA GLN A 97 -33.64 -4.83 -10.03
C GLN A 97 -33.93 -5.36 -11.43
#